data_AF-A0A9N8DQH6-F1
#
_entry.id   AF-A0A9N8DQH6-F1
#
_cell.length_a   1.000
_cell.length_b   1.000
_cell.length_c   1.000
_cell.angle_alpha   90.00
_cell.angle_beta   90.00
_cell.angle_gamma   90.00
#
_symmetry.space_group_name_H-M   'P 1'
#
loop_
_entity.id
_entity.type
_entity.pdbx_description
1 polymer ?
#
loop_
_entity_poly.entity_id
_entity_poly.type
_entity_poly.pdbx_seq_one_letter_code
_entity_poly.pdbx_strand_id
1 'polypeptide(L)'
;MPAGVIPRDTKKKGVEDVVDWLRRNGPPRDEVDEPTLKALSNMTGVPMPRKKTPKEKQRVLEDTIDWLRKNEPDLSELDEPTLDGVLQIPGAPKTPGIVPRETKKKAVADTIDWLRKNGPPSEIPDEPTLEALSNLVGVTLPQKITPEEKRKFVEDSVDWIRKNEPEISEMDEPTLENLLKVPGAPLPPGASPRQVKTRAAEDVVDWLRKNGPPKEELDEPVVEALSNVTGMPMPKRTSPEDKKQAVEDTIDWLRSNEPDLSELDGPTLDSIMQVPGAPMPPGVTPRDVKKKQVEDVVDWLRKNGPPSELEQPVADALSQLTGVPLPNFTPEKTKKFSEDAVDWLRKNKPNLSELDEPTLDTLLQVPGAPVPRGVVPREKKKKAVGDVIDWLRQNGPPSEDLDTPIVGALSNLTGVPLPKKLSPEEKGRFVEDTVDWLRKNEPDLSKLDEPTMDSMLELPGGPVPSPVLPKDAKVKAAEDVVDWLRKNGPPSDDVDEPIIEALSDLTGVPLPKKKTPKDKKRKNKPDVAEMDEPHLDSLMHVPGAPLPPGVVPRNKEEGCADVVDWLRKNGPPREEWTSLCCKGCPM
;
A
#
# COMPACT_ATOMS: atom_id res chain seq x y z
N MET A 1 -7.47 29.81 -0.47
CA MET A 1 -6.56 29.50 -1.60
C MET A 1 -6.88 28.06 -2.01
N PRO A 2 -7.17 27.75 -3.29
CA PRO A 2 -7.51 26.39 -3.69
C PRO A 2 -6.24 25.54 -3.86
N ALA A 3 -6.27 24.31 -3.37
CA ALA A 3 -5.17 23.35 -3.44
C ALA A 3 -5.27 22.51 -4.73
N GLY A 4 -4.14 22.26 -5.41
CA GLY A 4 -4.06 21.25 -6.49
C GLY A 4 -3.71 21.73 -7.90
N VAL A 5 -3.45 23.02 -8.13
CA VAL A 5 -2.78 23.44 -9.38
C VAL A 5 -1.29 23.14 -9.24
N ILE A 6 -0.71 22.33 -10.13
CA ILE A 6 0.76 22.22 -10.26
C ILE A 6 1.26 23.65 -10.44
N PRO A 7 1.98 24.23 -9.46
CA PRO A 7 2.39 25.62 -9.56
C PRO A 7 3.14 25.82 -10.87
N ARG A 8 2.86 26.93 -11.57
CA ARG A 8 3.49 27.24 -12.86
C ARG A 8 5.02 27.10 -12.79
N ASP A 9 5.63 27.43 -11.66
CA ASP A 9 7.07 27.30 -11.45
C ASP A 9 7.55 25.84 -11.32
N THR A 10 6.70 24.94 -10.85
CA THR A 10 6.95 23.48 -10.86
C THR A 10 6.91 22.93 -12.28
N LYS A 11 5.97 23.40 -13.13
CA LYS A 11 5.96 23.05 -14.55
C LYS A 11 7.21 23.58 -15.27
N LYS A 12 7.66 24.79 -14.94
CA LYS A 12 8.90 25.36 -15.50
C LYS A 12 10.12 24.50 -15.16
N LYS A 13 10.29 24.09 -13.89
CA LYS A 13 11.40 23.21 -13.49
C LYS A 13 11.41 21.90 -14.25
N GLY A 14 10.27 21.23 -14.38
CA GLY A 14 10.20 20.00 -15.17
C GLY A 14 10.51 20.24 -16.66
N VAL A 15 10.15 21.41 -17.21
CA VAL A 15 10.53 21.82 -18.57
C VAL A 15 12.04 22.09 -18.68
N GLU A 16 12.68 22.66 -17.65
CA GLU A 16 14.15 22.82 -17.59
C GLU A 16 14.84 21.47 -17.67
N ASP A 17 14.37 20.48 -16.91
CA ASP A 17 14.92 19.11 -16.91
C ASP A 17 14.78 18.45 -18.30
N VAL A 18 13.62 18.61 -18.93
CA VAL A 18 13.38 18.10 -20.29
C VAL A 18 14.25 18.82 -21.33
N VAL A 19 14.45 20.13 -21.21
CA VAL A 19 15.33 20.92 -22.09
C VAL A 19 16.79 20.47 -21.94
N ASP A 20 17.25 20.24 -20.72
CA ASP A 20 18.60 19.72 -20.44
C ASP A 20 18.81 18.31 -20.99
N TRP A 21 17.77 17.47 -20.93
CA TRP A 21 17.76 16.17 -21.57
C TRP A 21 17.84 16.28 -23.10
N LEU A 22 17.04 17.15 -23.73
CA LEU A 22 17.01 17.38 -25.19
C LEU A 22 18.33 17.94 -25.76
N ARG A 23 19.13 18.63 -24.94
CA ARG A 23 20.46 19.10 -25.36
C ARG A 23 21.41 17.93 -25.65
N ARG A 24 21.26 16.82 -24.92
CA ARG A 24 22.14 15.65 -24.98
C ARG A 24 21.53 14.47 -25.72
N ASN A 25 20.20 14.43 -25.80
CA ASN A 25 19.42 13.31 -26.35
C ASN A 25 18.49 13.78 -27.47
N GLY A 26 17.96 12.84 -28.24
CA GLY A 26 16.91 13.10 -29.23
C GLY A 26 15.73 12.16 -28.98
N PRO A 27 14.49 12.65 -28.94
CA PRO A 27 13.33 11.78 -28.77
C PRO A 27 13.13 10.88 -30.00
N PRO A 28 12.50 9.71 -29.84
CA PRO A 28 12.16 8.83 -30.96
C PRO A 28 11.30 9.58 -31.98
N ARG A 29 11.78 9.65 -33.24
CA ARG A 29 11.26 10.56 -34.28
C ARG A 29 9.81 10.28 -34.67
N ASP A 30 9.39 9.04 -34.48
CA ASP A 30 8.09 8.47 -34.80
C ASP A 30 7.11 8.51 -33.62
N GLU A 31 7.57 8.84 -32.42
CA GLU A 31 6.73 8.91 -31.21
C GLU A 31 6.35 10.35 -30.82
N VAL A 32 7.03 11.38 -31.36
CA VAL A 32 6.68 12.77 -31.10
C VAL A 32 5.40 13.12 -31.84
N ASP A 33 4.31 13.28 -31.08
CA ASP A 33 3.03 13.67 -31.61
C ASP A 33 2.96 15.16 -32.00
N GLU A 34 1.90 15.53 -32.73
CA GLU A 34 1.76 16.88 -33.24
C GLU A 34 1.56 17.97 -32.15
N PRO A 35 0.81 17.71 -31.06
CA PRO A 35 0.76 18.60 -29.89
C PRO A 35 2.13 18.88 -29.26
N THR A 36 2.93 17.83 -29.03
CA THR A 36 4.29 17.94 -28.48
C THR A 36 5.19 18.74 -29.41
N LEU A 37 5.13 18.45 -30.71
CA LEU A 37 5.89 19.20 -31.72
C LEU A 37 5.48 20.67 -31.80
N LYS A 38 4.19 20.98 -31.60
CA LYS A 38 3.68 22.35 -31.56
C LYS A 38 4.15 23.09 -30.30
N ALA A 39 4.20 22.41 -29.15
CA ALA A 39 4.74 23.00 -27.93
C ALA A 39 6.23 23.33 -28.07
N LEU A 40 7.01 22.42 -28.64
CA LEU A 40 8.41 22.65 -29.00
C LEU A 40 8.59 23.84 -29.97
N SER A 41 7.74 23.92 -31.00
CA SER A 41 7.70 25.03 -31.96
C SER A 41 7.37 26.37 -31.29
N ASN A 42 6.38 26.40 -30.39
CA ASN A 42 6.02 27.59 -29.63
C ASN A 42 7.14 28.05 -28.70
N MET A 43 7.82 27.11 -28.03
CA MET A 43 8.91 27.40 -27.11
C MET A 43 10.16 27.94 -27.80
N THR A 44 10.45 27.49 -29.02
CA THR A 44 11.69 27.85 -29.75
C THR A 44 11.48 28.88 -30.86
N GLY A 45 10.22 29.17 -31.22
CA GLY A 45 9.87 30.03 -32.35
C GLY A 45 10.13 29.39 -33.73
N VAL A 46 10.52 28.11 -33.79
CA VAL A 46 10.70 27.38 -35.06
C VAL A 46 9.33 27.19 -35.72
N PRO A 47 9.10 27.64 -36.97
CA PRO A 47 7.77 27.66 -37.56
C PRO A 47 7.28 26.26 -37.95
N MET A 48 6.02 25.95 -37.60
CA MET A 48 5.35 24.72 -38.05
C MET A 48 5.23 24.65 -39.58
N PRO A 49 5.37 23.46 -40.19
CA PRO A 49 5.32 23.33 -41.63
C PRO A 49 3.89 23.45 -42.15
N ARG A 50 3.72 24.06 -43.34
CA ARG A 50 2.41 24.22 -43.99
C ARG A 50 1.81 22.87 -44.41
N LYS A 51 2.66 21.92 -44.77
CA LYS A 51 2.30 20.53 -45.04
C LYS A 51 2.78 19.69 -43.87
N LYS A 52 1.90 18.83 -43.35
CA LYS A 52 2.14 18.04 -42.14
C LYS A 52 2.64 16.63 -42.49
N THR A 53 3.53 16.52 -43.48
CA THR A 53 4.10 15.21 -43.82
C THR A 53 5.06 14.76 -42.72
N PRO A 54 5.25 13.44 -42.50
CA PRO A 54 6.18 12.94 -41.48
C PRO A 54 7.59 13.52 -41.63
N LYS A 55 8.08 13.65 -42.87
CA LYS A 55 9.39 14.22 -43.18
C LYS A 55 9.52 15.71 -42.79
N GLU A 56 8.46 16.49 -42.98
CA GLU A 56 8.44 17.91 -42.60
C GLU A 56 8.32 18.10 -41.08
N LYS A 57 7.54 17.25 -40.40
CA LYS A 57 7.46 17.22 -38.92
C LYS A 57 8.81 16.90 -38.29
N GLN A 58 9.48 15.88 -38.82
CA GLN A 58 10.80 15.48 -38.35
C GLN A 58 11.84 16.60 -38.52
N ARG A 59 11.79 17.33 -39.64
CA ARG A 59 12.69 18.47 -39.85
C ARG A 59 12.46 19.58 -38.81
N VAL A 60 11.22 19.89 -38.47
CA VAL A 60 10.91 20.88 -37.43
C VAL A 60 11.38 20.43 -36.05
N LEU A 61 11.25 19.14 -35.73
CA LEU A 61 11.78 18.57 -34.49
C LEU A 61 13.31 18.71 -34.42
N GLU A 62 14.01 18.38 -35.51
CA GLU A 62 15.48 18.52 -35.61
C GLU A 62 15.91 19.99 -35.48
N ASP A 63 15.25 20.91 -36.19
CA ASP A 63 15.53 22.35 -36.12
C ASP A 63 15.29 22.92 -34.70
N THR A 64 14.26 22.43 -34.00
CA THR A 64 13.95 22.81 -32.61
C THR A 64 15.04 22.34 -31.64
N ILE A 65 15.46 21.09 -31.74
CA ILE A 65 16.50 20.53 -30.87
C ILE A 65 17.84 21.23 -31.13
N ASP A 66 18.19 21.46 -32.39
CA ASP A 66 19.41 22.19 -32.75
C ASP A 66 19.40 23.64 -32.26
N TRP A 67 18.22 24.26 -32.16
CA TRP A 67 18.05 25.55 -31.53
C TRP A 67 18.28 25.48 -30.01
N LEU A 68 17.68 24.51 -29.30
CA LEU A 68 17.82 24.31 -27.84
C LEU A 68 19.25 23.98 -27.40
N ARG A 69 20.05 23.39 -28.29
CA ARG A 69 21.49 23.16 -28.06
C ARG A 69 22.33 24.43 -28.08
N LYS A 70 21.82 25.51 -28.68
CA LYS A 70 22.55 26.76 -28.91
C LYS A 70 21.97 27.95 -28.16
N ASN A 71 20.77 27.81 -27.61
CA ASN A 71 20.00 28.90 -26.99
C ASN A 71 19.24 28.41 -25.75
N GLU A 72 18.86 29.36 -24.90
CA GLU A 72 18.00 29.13 -23.73
C GLU A 72 16.58 29.64 -24.04
N PRO A 73 15.54 28.79 -23.90
CA PRO A 73 14.16 29.23 -24.05
C PRO A 73 13.72 30.07 -22.86
N ASP A 74 12.95 31.14 -23.11
CA ASP A 74 12.33 31.92 -22.05
C ASP A 74 11.06 31.22 -21.55
N LEU A 75 11.16 30.58 -20.39
CA LEU A 75 10.06 29.84 -19.77
C LEU A 75 9.03 30.75 -19.07
N SER A 76 9.34 32.03 -18.89
CA SER A 76 8.47 32.97 -18.18
C SER A 76 7.22 33.33 -19.00
N GLU A 77 7.36 33.41 -20.33
CA GLU A 77 6.33 33.80 -21.29
C GLU A 77 5.51 32.63 -21.86
N LEU A 78 5.87 31.37 -21.52
CA LEU A 78 5.17 30.20 -22.04
C LEU A 78 3.78 30.03 -21.42
N ASP A 79 2.79 29.69 -22.24
CA ASP A 79 1.46 29.32 -21.76
C ASP A 79 1.46 27.88 -21.19
N GLU A 80 0.46 27.57 -20.36
CA GLU A 80 0.36 26.24 -19.73
C GLU A 80 0.31 25.08 -20.73
N PRO A 81 -0.40 25.17 -21.87
CA PRO A 81 -0.38 24.12 -22.89
C PRO A 81 1.00 23.88 -23.49
N THR A 82 1.83 24.92 -23.62
CA THR A 82 3.21 24.77 -24.11
C THR A 82 4.08 24.10 -23.05
N LEU A 83 3.93 24.45 -21.77
CA LEU A 83 4.65 23.76 -20.69
C LEU A 83 4.26 22.27 -20.62
N ASP A 84 2.96 21.96 -20.66
CA ASP A 84 2.45 20.60 -20.59
C ASP A 84 2.87 19.75 -21.80
N GLY A 85 2.89 20.35 -22.99
CA GLY A 85 3.34 19.65 -24.20
C GLY A 85 4.83 19.34 -24.20
N VAL A 86 5.68 20.17 -23.59
CA VAL A 86 7.12 19.88 -23.46
C VAL A 86 7.36 18.77 -22.42
N LEU A 87 6.61 18.75 -21.32
CA LEU A 87 6.68 17.68 -20.30
C LEU A 87 6.26 16.29 -20.83
N GLN A 88 5.61 16.23 -21.99
CA GLN A 88 5.13 14.98 -22.61
C GLN A 88 6.10 14.40 -23.65
N ILE A 89 7.31 14.94 -23.78
CA ILE A 89 8.29 14.46 -24.77
C ILE A 89 8.64 12.97 -24.52
N PRO A 90 8.42 12.08 -25.51
CA PRO A 90 8.73 10.66 -25.37
C PRO A 90 10.21 10.43 -25.06
N GLY A 91 10.49 9.56 -24.09
CA GLY A 91 11.84 9.26 -23.63
C GLY A 91 12.48 10.32 -22.72
N ALA A 92 11.84 11.48 -22.54
CA ALA A 92 12.28 12.45 -21.54
C ALA A 92 11.92 11.98 -20.11
N PRO A 93 12.62 12.47 -19.08
CA PRO A 93 12.28 12.21 -17.69
C PRO A 93 10.82 12.62 -17.42
N LYS A 94 9.99 11.65 -17.00
CA LYS A 94 8.62 11.96 -16.53
C LYS A 94 8.74 12.54 -15.13
N THR A 95 8.01 13.59 -14.81
CA THR A 95 7.85 14.12 -13.45
C THR A 95 6.83 13.28 -12.66
N PRO A 96 7.24 12.37 -11.74
CA PRO A 96 6.34 11.57 -10.94
C PRO A 96 6.12 12.20 -9.55
N GLY A 97 4.97 11.96 -8.91
CA GLY A 97 4.89 11.93 -7.44
C GLY A 97 4.75 13.25 -6.67
N ILE A 98 3.88 14.19 -7.08
CA ILE A 98 3.53 15.32 -6.21
C ILE A 98 2.50 14.85 -5.16
N VAL A 99 2.98 14.36 -4.01
CA VAL A 99 2.15 14.23 -2.80
C VAL A 99 1.59 15.62 -2.46
N PRO A 100 0.28 15.81 -2.30
CA PRO A 100 -0.28 17.11 -1.97
C PRO A 100 0.40 17.70 -0.73
N ARG A 101 0.71 19.00 -0.74
CA ARG A 101 1.42 19.68 0.37
C ARG A 101 0.76 19.42 1.72
N GLU A 102 -0.57 19.41 1.79
CA GLU A 102 -1.31 19.09 3.03
C GLU A 102 -1.13 17.62 3.47
N THR A 103 -1.03 16.69 2.53
CA THR A 103 -0.67 15.29 2.80
C THR A 103 0.78 15.16 3.28
N LYS A 104 1.71 15.92 2.69
CA LYS A 104 3.11 15.99 3.20
C LYS A 104 3.16 16.56 4.61
N LYS A 105 2.41 17.64 4.90
CA LYS A 105 2.32 18.21 6.25
C LYS A 105 1.78 17.19 7.26
N LYS A 106 0.73 16.44 6.90
CA LYS A 106 0.19 15.37 7.75
C LYS A 106 1.22 14.27 8.00
N ALA A 107 1.91 13.83 6.96
CA ALA A 107 2.95 12.81 7.09
C ALA A 107 4.20 13.30 7.86
N VAL A 108 4.54 14.58 7.76
CA VAL A 108 5.56 15.23 8.60
C VAL A 108 5.08 15.28 10.05
N ALA A 109 3.80 15.57 10.30
CA ALA A 109 3.22 15.49 11.64
C ALA A 109 3.28 14.06 12.21
N ASP A 110 3.01 13.04 11.39
CA ASP A 110 3.13 11.63 11.78
C ASP A 110 4.61 11.25 12.05
N THR A 111 5.54 11.78 11.26
CA THR A 111 6.99 11.63 11.47
C THR A 111 7.45 12.26 12.78
N ILE A 112 6.93 13.46 13.09
CA ILE A 112 7.17 14.15 14.36
C ILE A 112 6.61 13.35 15.53
N ASP A 113 5.38 12.82 15.41
CA ASP A 113 4.77 12.00 16.45
C ASP A 113 5.52 10.68 16.67
N TRP A 114 6.07 10.11 15.59
CA TRP A 114 7.00 8.98 15.66
C TRP A 114 8.29 9.35 16.40
N LEU A 115 8.93 10.49 16.08
CA LEU A 115 10.14 10.97 16.76
C LEU A 115 9.91 11.25 18.26
N ARG A 116 8.69 11.65 18.64
CA ARG A 116 8.33 11.82 20.06
C ARG A 116 8.32 10.50 20.81
N LYS A 117 7.80 9.44 20.18
CA LYS A 117 7.60 8.11 20.78
C LYS A 117 8.85 7.23 20.72
N ASN A 118 9.78 7.53 19.80
CA ASN A 118 10.98 6.74 19.58
C ASN A 118 12.23 7.50 20.01
N GLY A 119 13.35 6.78 20.14
CA GLY A 119 14.67 7.40 20.29
C GLY A 119 15.04 8.23 19.05
N PRO A 120 16.07 9.10 19.14
CA PRO A 120 16.68 9.68 17.95
C PRO A 120 17.05 8.56 16.97
N PRO A 121 16.95 8.80 15.66
CA PRO A 121 17.38 7.83 14.66
C PRO A 121 18.77 7.28 14.99
N SER A 122 18.94 5.97 14.85
CA SER A 122 20.23 5.30 15.09
C SER A 122 21.31 5.72 14.08
N GLU A 123 20.88 6.27 12.95
CA GLU A 123 21.63 6.83 11.83
C GLU A 123 21.64 8.37 11.94
N ILE A 124 22.76 9.02 11.59
CA ILE A 124 22.75 10.48 11.42
C ILE A 124 22.08 10.76 10.07
N PRO A 125 20.99 11.55 10.01
CA PRO A 125 20.36 11.91 8.74
C PRO A 125 21.34 12.59 7.78
N ASP A 126 21.05 12.53 6.48
CA ASP A 126 21.80 13.25 5.47
C ASP A 126 21.75 14.78 5.71
N GLU A 127 22.62 15.52 5.04
CA GLU A 127 22.75 16.96 5.25
C GLU A 127 21.46 17.74 4.93
N PRO A 128 20.72 17.43 3.85
CA PRO A 128 19.41 18.02 3.58
C PRO A 128 18.36 17.73 4.67
N THR A 129 18.35 16.52 5.25
CA THR A 129 17.44 16.18 6.35
C THR A 129 17.84 16.86 7.66
N LEU A 130 19.15 17.03 7.92
CA LEU A 130 19.65 17.81 9.05
C LEU A 130 19.28 19.29 8.94
N GLU A 131 19.36 19.87 7.74
CA GLU A 131 18.92 21.24 7.49
C GLU A 131 17.40 21.38 7.66
N ALA A 132 16.63 20.38 7.22
CA ALA A 132 15.19 20.37 7.43
C ALA A 132 14.80 20.24 8.92
N LEU A 133 15.53 19.44 9.70
CA LEU A 133 15.40 19.39 11.17
C LEU A 133 15.80 20.71 11.82
N SER A 134 16.85 21.36 11.34
CA SER A 134 17.29 22.70 11.75
C SER A 134 16.20 23.75 11.54
N ASN A 135 15.55 23.74 10.38
CA ASN A 135 14.40 24.59 10.08
C ASN A 135 13.20 24.27 10.98
N LEU A 136 12.96 22.98 11.30
CA LEU A 136 11.88 22.54 12.16
C LEU A 136 12.00 23.02 13.61
N VAL A 137 13.21 22.95 14.18
CA VAL A 137 13.45 23.33 15.59
C VAL A 137 13.92 24.77 15.76
N GLY A 138 14.16 25.48 14.66
CA GLY A 138 14.62 26.88 14.67
C GLY A 138 16.04 27.06 15.19
N VAL A 139 16.90 26.04 15.07
CA VAL A 139 18.30 26.06 15.53
C VAL A 139 19.22 25.91 14.34
N THR A 140 20.05 26.91 14.06
CA THR A 140 20.96 26.92 12.90
C THR A 140 22.02 25.83 12.97
N LEU A 141 22.14 25.04 11.91
CA LEU A 141 23.22 24.05 11.76
C LEU A 141 24.58 24.75 11.55
N PRO A 142 25.63 24.44 12.34
CA PRO A 142 26.98 24.94 12.10
C PRO A 142 27.56 24.45 10.75
N GLN A 143 28.25 25.34 10.01
CA GLN A 143 28.81 25.04 8.68
C GLN A 143 29.93 23.98 8.66
N LYS A 144 30.53 23.66 9.81
CA LYS A 144 31.52 22.59 9.97
C LYS A 144 31.22 21.86 11.26
N ILE A 145 30.62 20.68 11.11
CA ILE A 145 30.14 19.90 12.25
C ILE A 145 30.67 18.47 12.13
N THR A 146 31.24 17.93 13.20
CA THR A 146 31.71 16.54 13.22
C THR A 146 30.52 15.56 13.28
N PRO A 147 30.69 14.27 12.94
CA PRO A 147 29.61 13.28 13.09
C PRO A 147 29.03 13.23 14.51
N GLU A 148 29.86 13.36 15.54
CA GLU A 148 29.41 13.39 16.94
C GLU A 148 28.54 14.61 17.23
N GLU A 149 28.91 15.77 16.69
CA GLU A 149 28.14 16.99 16.83
C GLU A 149 26.83 16.94 16.02
N LYS A 150 26.82 16.32 14.83
CA LYS A 150 25.58 16.05 14.06
C LYS A 150 24.64 15.15 14.85
N ARG A 151 25.17 14.09 15.46
CA ARG A 151 24.41 13.18 16.31
C ARG A 151 23.83 13.88 17.52
N LYS A 152 24.63 14.69 18.21
CA LYS A 152 24.16 15.50 19.33
C LYS A 152 23.08 16.49 18.90
N PHE A 153 23.23 17.11 17.73
CA PHE A 153 22.21 18.00 17.18
C PHE A 153 20.88 17.28 16.93
N VAL A 154 20.91 16.06 16.39
CA VAL A 154 19.70 15.23 16.20
C VAL A 154 19.08 14.88 17.54
N GLU A 155 19.88 14.47 18.53
CA GLU A 155 19.43 14.19 19.91
C GLU A 155 18.73 15.41 20.53
N ASP A 156 19.37 16.58 20.47
CA ASP A 156 18.85 17.85 20.99
C ASP A 156 17.56 18.27 20.24
N SER A 157 17.50 18.03 18.92
CA SER A 157 16.31 18.33 18.10
C SER A 157 15.13 17.45 18.49
N VAL A 158 15.35 16.15 18.70
CA VAL A 158 14.29 15.22 19.14
C VAL A 158 13.83 15.56 20.56
N ASP A 159 14.74 15.90 21.46
CA ASP A 159 14.40 16.37 22.81
C ASP A 159 13.61 17.68 22.81
N TRP A 160 13.90 18.57 21.86
CA TRP A 160 13.11 19.77 21.64
C TRP A 160 11.70 19.43 21.13
N ILE A 161 11.58 18.55 20.13
CA ILE A 161 10.29 18.11 19.55
C ILE A 161 9.39 17.41 20.58
N ARG A 162 9.97 16.74 21.57
CA ARG A 162 9.22 16.14 22.71
C ARG A 162 8.61 17.17 23.65
N LYS A 163 9.18 18.37 23.71
CA LYS A 163 8.79 19.43 24.65
C LYS A 163 8.03 20.58 23.97
N ASN A 164 8.01 20.62 22.64
CA ASN A 164 7.47 21.72 21.86
C ASN A 164 6.63 21.22 20.68
N GLU A 165 5.82 22.12 20.13
CA GLU A 165 4.99 21.87 18.97
C GLU A 165 5.53 22.69 17.79
N PRO A 166 6.14 22.05 16.78
CA PRO A 166 6.73 22.76 15.65
C PRO A 166 5.66 23.34 14.70
N GLU A 167 5.95 24.48 14.10
CA GLU A 167 5.08 25.11 13.09
C GLU A 167 5.30 24.50 11.70
N ILE A 168 4.46 23.53 11.35
CA ILE A 168 4.53 22.82 10.05
C ILE A 168 3.88 23.66 8.91
N SER A 169 3.00 24.62 9.23
CA SER A 169 2.19 25.34 8.23
C SER A 169 3.01 26.21 7.28
N GLU A 170 4.07 26.84 7.79
CA GLU A 170 4.91 27.83 7.09
C GLU A 170 6.15 27.22 6.42
N MET A 171 6.36 25.91 6.53
CA MET A 171 7.54 25.23 5.98
C MET A 171 7.56 25.21 4.45
N ASP A 172 8.71 25.44 3.83
CA ASP A 172 8.86 25.28 2.38
C ASP A 172 8.80 23.80 1.94
N GLU A 173 8.58 23.60 0.64
CA GLU A 173 8.40 22.26 0.06
C GLU A 173 9.64 21.35 0.24
N PRO A 174 10.88 21.83 0.00
CA PRO A 174 12.09 21.02 0.27
C PRO A 174 12.21 20.59 1.73
N THR A 175 11.88 21.46 2.68
CA THR A 175 11.90 21.14 4.11
C THR A 175 10.90 20.02 4.42
N LEU A 176 9.68 20.11 3.88
CA LEU A 176 8.67 19.05 4.06
C LEU A 176 9.13 17.71 3.46
N GLU A 177 9.71 17.72 2.26
CA GLU A 177 10.18 16.50 1.60
C GLU A 177 11.35 15.83 2.33
N ASN A 178 12.30 16.60 2.82
CA ASN A 178 13.45 16.05 3.54
C ASN A 178 13.07 15.56 4.94
N LEU A 179 12.09 16.18 5.62
CA LEU A 179 11.56 15.66 6.88
C LEU A 179 10.90 14.28 6.74
N LEU A 180 10.33 13.96 5.57
CA LEU A 180 9.78 12.63 5.29
C LEU A 180 10.87 11.55 5.07
N LYS A 181 12.12 11.95 4.90
CA LYS A 181 13.27 11.04 4.70
C LYS A 181 13.97 10.66 6.00
N VAL A 182 13.47 11.12 7.16
CA VAL A 182 14.01 10.75 8.47
C VAL A 182 14.14 9.21 8.57
N PRO A 183 15.35 8.68 8.84
CA PRO A 183 15.56 7.24 8.89
C PRO A 183 14.64 6.55 9.91
N GLY A 184 13.99 5.47 9.49
CA GLY A 184 13.05 4.69 10.32
C GLY A 184 11.67 5.31 10.54
N ALA A 185 11.40 6.52 10.04
CA ALA A 185 10.07 7.13 10.11
C ALA A 185 9.07 6.45 9.16
N PRO A 186 7.77 6.43 9.50
CA PRO A 186 6.73 5.87 8.62
C PRO A 186 6.56 6.68 7.34
N LEU A 187 6.30 5.99 6.23
CA LEU A 187 6.00 6.62 4.94
C LEU A 187 4.65 7.35 4.95
N PRO A 188 4.49 8.40 4.11
CA PRO A 188 3.22 9.10 3.97
C PRO A 188 2.09 8.15 3.50
N PRO A 189 0.85 8.33 3.99
CA PRO A 189 -0.32 7.69 3.42
C PRO A 189 -0.43 8.01 1.92
N GLY A 190 -0.64 6.98 1.08
CA GLY A 190 -0.65 7.12 -0.38
C GLY A 190 0.71 7.06 -1.06
N ALA A 191 1.77 6.65 -0.35
CA ALA A 191 3.03 6.27 -0.98
C ALA A 191 2.79 5.17 -2.02
N SER A 192 3.29 5.37 -3.25
CA SER A 192 3.16 4.37 -4.31
C SER A 192 3.87 3.07 -3.91
N PRO A 193 3.44 1.90 -4.43
CA PRO A 193 4.13 0.63 -4.19
C PRO A 193 5.63 0.70 -4.50
N ARG A 194 6.02 1.48 -5.52
CA ARG A 194 7.42 1.71 -5.86
C ARG A 194 8.16 2.50 -4.78
N GLN A 195 7.57 3.55 -4.23
CA GLN A 195 8.18 4.32 -3.13
C GLN A 195 8.35 3.46 -1.87
N VAL A 196 7.38 2.60 -1.56
CA VAL A 196 7.48 1.64 -0.46
C VAL A 196 8.65 0.67 -0.68
N LYS A 197 8.75 0.08 -1.88
CA LYS A 197 9.86 -0.83 -2.23
C LYS A 197 11.22 -0.14 -2.26
N THR A 198 11.28 1.10 -2.76
CA THR A 198 12.52 1.89 -2.82
C THR A 198 13.01 2.18 -1.40
N ARG A 199 12.12 2.65 -0.52
CA ARG A 199 12.46 2.90 0.88
C ARG A 199 12.90 1.64 1.62
N ALA A 200 12.23 0.52 1.37
CA ALA A 200 12.60 -0.76 1.91
C ALA A 200 14.01 -1.19 1.46
N ALA A 201 14.34 -0.98 0.20
CA ALA A 201 15.68 -1.25 -0.33
C ALA A 201 16.74 -0.29 0.25
N GLU A 202 16.39 0.99 0.47
CA GLU A 202 17.24 1.95 1.19
C GLU A 202 17.57 1.44 2.60
N ASP A 203 16.55 1.01 3.36
CA ASP A 203 16.74 0.48 4.72
C ASP A 203 17.66 -0.77 4.74
N VAL A 204 17.58 -1.62 3.72
CA VAL A 204 18.48 -2.78 3.57
C VAL A 204 19.90 -2.36 3.20
N VAL A 205 20.06 -1.40 2.28
CA VAL A 205 21.37 -0.84 1.93
C VAL A 205 22.03 -0.22 3.16
N ASP A 206 21.27 0.51 3.96
CA ASP A 206 21.74 1.09 5.22
C ASP A 206 22.16 0.02 6.22
N TRP A 207 21.37 -1.05 6.34
CA TRP A 207 21.74 -2.20 7.16
C TRP A 207 23.05 -2.85 6.70
N LEU A 208 23.25 -3.03 5.37
CA LEU A 208 24.46 -3.61 4.77
C LEU A 208 25.71 -2.77 5.05
N ARG A 209 25.60 -1.46 5.20
CA ARG A 209 26.75 -0.60 5.58
C ARG A 209 27.35 -1.01 6.92
N LYS A 210 26.50 -1.48 7.85
CA LYS A 210 26.88 -1.80 9.24
C LYS A 210 27.03 -3.29 9.50
N ASN A 211 26.47 -4.13 8.63
CA ASN A 211 26.37 -5.57 8.85
C ASN A 211 26.83 -6.36 7.62
N GLY A 212 27.33 -7.57 7.85
CA GLY A 212 27.57 -8.53 6.78
C GLY A 212 26.45 -9.56 6.75
N PRO A 213 25.77 -9.79 5.62
CA PRO A 213 24.81 -10.87 5.50
C PRO A 213 25.51 -12.23 5.63
N PRO A 214 24.83 -13.27 6.13
CA PRO A 214 25.36 -14.63 6.15
C PRO A 214 25.62 -15.09 4.71
N LYS A 215 26.91 -15.24 4.39
CA LYS A 215 27.40 -15.33 3.00
C LYS A 215 27.01 -16.64 2.32
N GLU A 216 26.65 -17.64 3.09
CA GLU A 216 26.20 -18.96 2.64
C GLU A 216 24.71 -18.99 2.25
N GLU A 217 23.94 -17.95 2.60
CA GLU A 217 22.49 -17.87 2.38
C GLU A 217 22.11 -16.91 1.23
N LEU A 218 23.10 -16.32 0.58
CA LEU A 218 22.89 -15.41 -0.54
C LEU A 218 22.67 -16.20 -1.83
N ASP A 219 21.50 -16.03 -2.43
CA ASP A 219 21.19 -16.59 -3.74
C ASP A 219 21.72 -15.69 -4.88
N GLU A 220 21.69 -16.23 -6.10
CA GLU A 220 22.22 -15.53 -7.28
C GLU A 220 21.49 -14.22 -7.60
N PRO A 221 20.13 -14.15 -7.50
CA PRO A 221 19.40 -12.90 -7.67
C PRO A 221 19.80 -11.80 -6.69
N VAL A 222 20.04 -12.12 -5.40
CA VAL A 222 20.51 -11.12 -4.43
C VAL A 222 21.90 -10.60 -4.81
N VAL A 223 22.82 -11.48 -5.22
CA VAL A 223 24.18 -11.08 -5.63
C VAL A 223 24.15 -10.21 -6.90
N GLU A 224 23.28 -10.52 -7.86
CA GLU A 224 23.07 -9.72 -9.06
C GLU A 224 22.49 -8.35 -8.72
N ALA A 225 21.48 -8.30 -7.85
CA ALA A 225 20.88 -7.05 -7.43
C ALA A 225 21.89 -6.13 -6.72
N LEU A 226 22.72 -6.67 -5.83
CA LEU A 226 23.80 -5.93 -5.18
C LEU A 226 24.85 -5.40 -6.18
N SER A 227 25.14 -6.17 -7.22
CA SER A 227 26.03 -5.73 -8.31
C SER A 227 25.39 -4.59 -9.11
N ASN A 228 24.10 -4.67 -9.39
CA ASN A 228 23.34 -3.61 -10.08
C ASN A 228 23.26 -2.32 -9.27
N VAL A 229 23.05 -2.41 -7.95
CA VAL A 229 23.03 -1.27 -7.01
C VAL A 229 24.34 -0.48 -7.04
N THR A 230 25.48 -1.18 -7.16
CA THR A 230 26.81 -0.58 -7.08
C THR A 230 27.45 -0.33 -8.45
N GLY A 231 26.84 -0.81 -9.53
CA GLY A 231 27.42 -0.80 -10.88
C GLY A 231 28.66 -1.69 -11.02
N MET A 232 28.89 -2.61 -10.07
CA MET A 232 30.05 -3.50 -10.12
C MET A 232 29.83 -4.69 -11.04
N PRO A 233 30.87 -5.17 -11.75
CA PRO A 233 30.73 -6.27 -12.68
C PRO A 233 30.45 -7.58 -11.92
N MET A 234 29.44 -8.31 -12.39
CA MET A 234 29.16 -9.65 -11.89
C MET A 234 30.40 -10.56 -11.99
N PRO A 235 30.65 -11.41 -10.97
CA PRO A 235 31.77 -12.33 -11.01
C PRO A 235 31.61 -13.29 -12.20
N LYS A 236 32.67 -13.41 -13.01
CA LYS A 236 32.70 -14.26 -14.22
C LYS A 236 32.51 -15.75 -13.91
N ARG A 237 32.65 -16.13 -12.64
CA ARG A 237 32.49 -17.47 -12.11
C ARG A 237 31.50 -17.41 -10.96
N THR A 238 30.54 -18.33 -10.94
CA THR A 238 29.49 -18.42 -9.92
C THR A 238 29.86 -19.35 -8.77
N SER A 239 31.17 -19.52 -8.50
CA SER A 239 31.60 -20.33 -7.36
C SER A 239 31.16 -19.66 -6.05
N PRO A 240 30.93 -20.43 -4.97
CA PRO A 240 30.57 -19.86 -3.68
C PRO A 240 31.57 -18.79 -3.23
N GLU A 241 32.87 -19.05 -3.34
CA GLU A 241 33.93 -18.10 -2.96
C GLU A 241 33.88 -16.80 -3.78
N ASP A 242 33.64 -16.88 -5.09
CA ASP A 242 33.54 -15.69 -5.96
C ASP A 242 32.31 -14.84 -5.62
N LYS A 243 31.17 -15.50 -5.28
CA LYS A 243 29.96 -14.81 -4.81
C LYS A 243 30.20 -14.10 -3.48
N LYS A 244 30.93 -14.73 -2.55
CA LYS A 244 31.30 -14.10 -1.27
C LYS A 244 32.14 -12.85 -1.49
N GLN A 245 33.15 -12.94 -2.36
CA GLN A 245 34.01 -11.79 -2.64
C GLN A 245 33.24 -10.65 -3.29
N ALA A 246 32.37 -10.93 -4.26
CA ALA A 246 31.54 -9.90 -4.90
C ALA A 246 30.64 -9.16 -3.91
N VAL A 247 30.08 -9.89 -2.93
CA VAL A 247 29.26 -9.30 -1.86
C VAL A 247 30.11 -8.48 -0.90
N GLU A 248 31.31 -8.95 -0.52
CA GLU A 248 32.24 -8.16 0.30
C GLU A 248 32.64 -6.86 -0.37
N ASP A 249 33.01 -6.91 -1.66
CA ASP A 249 33.37 -5.74 -2.45
C ASP A 249 32.20 -4.76 -2.52
N THR A 250 30.97 -5.28 -2.70
CA THR A 250 29.71 -4.50 -2.67
C THR A 250 29.54 -3.78 -1.34
N ILE A 251 29.66 -4.49 -0.23
CA ILE A 251 29.49 -3.92 1.09
C ILE A 251 30.58 -2.87 1.39
N ASP A 252 31.83 -3.14 1.02
CA ASP A 252 32.93 -2.20 1.17
C ASP A 252 32.71 -0.93 0.34
N TRP A 253 32.15 -1.06 -0.87
CA TRP A 253 31.73 0.07 -1.67
C TRP A 253 30.59 0.86 -1.01
N LEU A 254 29.53 0.18 -0.55
CA LEU A 254 28.36 0.79 0.09
C LEU A 254 28.70 1.54 1.39
N ARG A 255 29.74 1.10 2.11
CA ARG A 255 30.25 1.81 3.31
C ARG A 255 30.79 3.20 3.03
N SER A 256 31.21 3.46 1.79
CA SER A 256 31.85 4.71 1.40
C SER A 256 31.08 5.49 0.33
N ASN A 257 29.98 4.93 -0.19
CA ASN A 257 29.24 5.48 -1.31
C ASN A 257 27.72 5.32 -1.13
N GLU A 258 26.99 6.14 -1.87
CA GLU A 258 25.53 6.15 -1.86
C GLU A 258 24.99 5.70 -3.21
N PRO A 259 24.33 4.53 -3.28
CA PRO A 259 23.76 4.05 -4.54
C PRO A 259 22.48 4.80 -4.87
N ASP A 260 22.24 5.00 -6.16
CA ASP A 260 20.96 5.51 -6.66
C ASP A 260 19.99 4.35 -6.88
N LEU A 261 19.01 4.21 -5.98
CA LEU A 261 17.99 3.16 -6.07
C LEU A 261 16.78 3.59 -6.90
N SER A 262 16.68 4.86 -7.30
CA SER A 262 15.51 5.43 -7.97
C SER A 262 15.33 4.96 -9.42
N GLU A 263 16.41 4.49 -10.04
CA GLU A 263 16.45 3.96 -11.41
C GLU A 263 16.35 2.42 -11.46
N LEU A 264 16.32 1.75 -10.30
CA LEU A 264 16.19 0.29 -10.25
C LEU A 264 14.77 -0.16 -10.60
N ASP A 265 14.69 -1.34 -11.23
CA ASP A 265 13.43 -1.99 -11.56
C ASP A 265 12.84 -2.72 -10.33
N GLY A 266 11.56 -3.06 -10.42
CA GLY A 266 10.84 -3.75 -9.34
C GLY A 266 11.53 -5.05 -8.88
N PRO A 267 11.92 -5.96 -9.80
CA PRO A 267 12.62 -7.19 -9.44
C PRO A 267 13.95 -6.96 -8.72
N THR A 268 14.74 -5.98 -9.13
CA THR A 268 16.00 -5.65 -8.45
C THR A 268 15.74 -5.14 -7.03
N LEU A 269 14.74 -4.27 -6.85
CA LEU A 269 14.32 -3.82 -5.52
C LEU A 269 13.83 -4.98 -4.64
N ASP A 270 13.07 -5.92 -5.21
CA ASP A 270 12.57 -7.11 -4.51
C ASP A 270 13.71 -8.05 -4.08
N SER A 271 14.76 -8.18 -4.91
CA SER A 271 15.96 -8.94 -4.57
C SER A 271 16.82 -8.25 -3.51
N ILE A 272 16.93 -6.92 -3.50
CA ILE A 272 17.63 -6.20 -2.41
C ILE A 272 16.91 -6.44 -1.08
N MET A 273 15.58 -6.35 -1.05
CA MET A 273 14.80 -6.62 0.17
C MET A 273 14.99 -8.05 0.71
N GLN A 274 15.50 -8.99 -0.09
CA GLN A 274 15.71 -10.38 0.29
C GLN A 274 17.12 -10.67 0.85
N VAL A 275 17.94 -9.63 1.08
CA VAL A 275 19.24 -9.79 1.75
C VAL A 275 19.04 -10.48 3.12
N PRO A 276 19.64 -11.66 3.34
CA PRO A 276 19.45 -12.40 4.58
C PRO A 276 19.93 -11.61 5.80
N GLY A 277 19.10 -11.60 6.85
CA GLY A 277 19.37 -10.90 8.10
C GLY A 277 19.07 -9.40 8.09
N ALA A 278 18.71 -8.81 6.94
CA ALA A 278 18.31 -7.42 6.86
C ALA A 278 16.88 -7.20 7.41
N PRO A 279 16.57 -6.01 7.97
CA PRO A 279 15.24 -5.67 8.44
C PRO A 279 14.26 -5.54 7.27
N MET A 280 13.10 -6.19 7.38
CA MET A 280 12.00 -6.06 6.42
C MET A 280 10.98 -5.01 6.89
N PRO A 281 10.40 -4.21 5.97
CA PRO A 281 9.33 -3.30 6.32
C PRO A 281 8.07 -4.06 6.76
N PRO A 282 7.24 -3.47 7.63
CA PRO A 282 5.89 -3.96 7.89
C PRO A 282 5.08 -4.02 6.59
N GLY A 283 4.49 -5.17 6.27
CA GLY A 283 3.58 -5.34 5.13
C GLY A 283 4.17 -6.02 3.89
N VAL A 284 5.50 -6.18 3.80
CA VAL A 284 6.14 -6.97 2.74
C VAL A 284 6.34 -8.41 3.25
N THR A 285 5.70 -9.39 2.60
CA THR A 285 5.85 -10.80 2.97
C THR A 285 7.08 -11.37 2.26
N PRO A 286 8.11 -11.87 2.98
CA PRO A 286 9.30 -12.45 2.36
C PRO A 286 8.97 -13.60 1.40
N ARG A 287 9.74 -13.72 0.31
CA ARG A 287 9.50 -14.74 -0.73
C ARG A 287 9.60 -16.17 -0.19
N ASP A 288 10.47 -16.44 0.78
CA ASP A 288 10.57 -17.76 1.42
C ASP A 288 9.33 -18.08 2.25
N VAL A 289 8.74 -17.07 2.91
CA VAL A 289 7.46 -17.19 3.62
C VAL A 289 6.34 -17.46 2.61
N LYS A 290 6.27 -16.72 1.50
CA LYS A 290 5.29 -16.97 0.42
C LYS A 290 5.46 -18.37 -0.17
N LYS A 291 6.69 -18.83 -0.42
CA LYS A 291 6.97 -20.19 -0.89
C LYS A 291 6.43 -21.24 0.08
N LYS A 292 6.70 -21.13 1.38
CA LYS A 292 6.16 -22.04 2.39
C LYS A 292 4.64 -22.05 2.41
N GLN A 293 4.01 -20.88 2.26
CA GLN A 293 2.56 -20.77 2.17
C GLN A 293 2.00 -21.43 0.90
N VAL A 294 2.69 -21.31 -0.24
CA VAL A 294 2.35 -22.05 -1.47
C VAL A 294 2.57 -23.55 -1.30
N GLU A 295 3.60 -23.99 -0.57
CA GLU A 295 3.80 -25.41 -0.23
C GLU A 295 2.63 -25.96 0.59
N ASP A 296 2.11 -25.20 1.55
CA ASP A 296 0.92 -25.57 2.33
C ASP A 296 -0.32 -25.73 1.42
N VAL A 297 -0.50 -24.82 0.45
CA VAL A 297 -1.58 -24.91 -0.55
C VAL A 297 -1.41 -26.14 -1.44
N VAL A 298 -0.19 -26.42 -1.90
CA VAL A 298 0.11 -27.60 -2.72
C VAL A 298 -0.15 -28.89 -1.93
N ASP A 299 0.25 -28.94 -0.67
CA ASP A 299 -0.01 -30.07 0.22
C ASP A 299 -1.49 -30.26 0.50
N TRP A 300 -2.24 -29.16 0.62
CA TRP A 300 -3.69 -29.21 0.69
C TRP A 300 -4.29 -29.78 -0.61
N LEU A 301 -3.86 -29.31 -1.79
CA LEU A 301 -4.33 -29.81 -3.09
C LEU A 301 -4.06 -31.31 -3.27
N ARG A 302 -2.91 -31.81 -2.79
CA ARG A 302 -2.58 -33.24 -2.82
C ARG A 302 -3.57 -34.09 -2.03
N LYS A 303 -4.00 -33.58 -0.87
CA LYS A 303 -4.84 -34.29 0.11
C LYS A 303 -6.34 -34.16 -0.19
N ASN A 304 -6.73 -33.16 -0.97
CA ASN A 304 -8.13 -32.87 -1.26
C ASN A 304 -8.48 -33.18 -2.72
N GLY A 305 -9.78 -33.13 -3.03
CA GLY A 305 -10.26 -33.19 -4.40
C GLY A 305 -9.85 -31.94 -5.20
N PRO A 306 -9.82 -32.01 -6.53
CA PRO A 306 -9.56 -30.84 -7.35
C PRO A 306 -10.58 -29.73 -7.06
N PRO A 307 -10.18 -28.45 -7.07
CA PRO A 307 -11.10 -27.34 -6.88
C PRO A 307 -12.26 -27.41 -7.89
N SER A 308 -13.48 -27.20 -7.40
CA SER A 308 -14.71 -27.33 -8.17
C SER A 308 -14.78 -26.31 -9.32
N GLU A 309 -14.17 -25.15 -9.13
CA GLU A 309 -14.11 -24.05 -10.08
C GLU A 309 -12.72 -23.41 -9.99
N LEU A 310 -12.02 -23.31 -11.11
CA LEU A 310 -10.77 -22.57 -11.21
C LEU A 310 -11.01 -21.33 -12.06
N GLU A 311 -10.73 -20.17 -11.50
CA GLU A 311 -10.63 -18.93 -12.28
C GLU A 311 -9.38 -18.98 -13.18
N GLN A 312 -9.41 -18.24 -14.29
CA GLN A 312 -8.33 -18.19 -15.28
C GLN A 312 -6.94 -17.95 -14.69
N PRO A 313 -6.73 -16.94 -13.83
CA PRO A 313 -5.41 -16.67 -13.26
C PRO A 313 -4.87 -17.85 -12.43
N VAL A 314 -5.74 -18.50 -11.66
CA VAL A 314 -5.35 -19.67 -10.84
C VAL A 314 -5.04 -20.87 -11.74
N ALA A 315 -5.78 -21.04 -12.84
CA ALA A 315 -5.48 -22.08 -13.84
C ALA A 315 -4.13 -21.82 -14.54
N ASP A 316 -3.83 -20.58 -14.90
CA ASP A 316 -2.55 -20.17 -15.50
C ASP A 316 -1.39 -20.45 -14.54
N ALA A 317 -1.53 -20.07 -13.27
CA ALA A 317 -0.51 -20.30 -12.26
C ALA A 317 -0.30 -21.80 -11.99
N LEU A 318 -1.36 -22.61 -11.94
CA LEU A 318 -1.27 -24.07 -11.85
C LEU A 318 -0.63 -24.70 -13.09
N SER A 319 -0.89 -24.15 -14.28
CA SER A 319 -0.26 -24.60 -15.53
C SER A 319 1.25 -24.35 -15.50
N GLN A 320 1.68 -23.17 -15.06
CA GLN A 320 3.10 -22.85 -14.87
C GLN A 320 3.77 -23.74 -13.82
N LEU A 321 3.08 -24.00 -12.70
CA LEU A 321 3.58 -24.84 -11.61
C LEU A 321 3.74 -26.33 -12.01
N THR A 322 2.83 -26.85 -12.83
CA THR A 322 2.73 -28.29 -13.12
C THR A 322 3.20 -28.68 -14.53
N GLY A 323 3.31 -27.70 -15.43
CA GLY A 323 3.52 -27.93 -16.86
C GLY A 323 2.31 -28.52 -17.59
N VAL A 324 1.14 -28.66 -16.93
CA VAL A 324 -0.07 -29.15 -17.57
C VAL A 324 -0.63 -28.07 -18.51
N PRO A 325 -0.86 -28.37 -19.81
CA PRO A 325 -1.34 -27.36 -20.75
C PRO A 325 -2.71 -26.80 -20.38
N LEU A 326 -2.87 -25.49 -20.55
CA LEU A 326 -4.14 -24.81 -20.29
C LEU A 326 -5.28 -25.37 -21.15
N PRO A 327 -6.50 -25.51 -20.58
CA PRO A 327 -7.67 -25.93 -21.34
C PRO A 327 -8.23 -24.76 -22.14
N ASN A 328 -9.03 -25.07 -23.16
CA ASN A 328 -10.05 -24.11 -23.58
C ASN A 328 -11.11 -24.03 -22.48
N PHE A 329 -11.37 -22.84 -21.96
CA PHE A 329 -12.20 -22.60 -20.78
C PHE A 329 -13.69 -22.95 -20.99
N THR A 330 -14.02 -24.23 -20.83
CA THR A 330 -15.39 -24.74 -20.64
C THR A 330 -15.44 -25.48 -19.31
N PRO A 331 -16.58 -25.52 -18.60
CA PRO A 331 -16.66 -26.14 -17.26
C PRO A 331 -16.11 -27.58 -17.21
N GLU A 332 -16.43 -28.39 -18.22
CA GLU A 332 -15.95 -29.77 -18.35
C GLU A 332 -14.43 -29.85 -18.53
N LYS A 333 -13.84 -28.95 -19.34
CA LYS A 333 -12.41 -28.94 -19.60
C LYS A 333 -11.61 -28.32 -18.47
N THR A 334 -12.14 -27.30 -17.81
CA THR A 334 -11.55 -26.70 -16.59
C THR A 334 -11.50 -27.72 -15.47
N LYS A 335 -12.58 -28.51 -15.28
CA LYS A 335 -12.58 -29.62 -14.32
C LYS A 335 -11.56 -30.70 -14.66
N LYS A 336 -11.46 -31.08 -15.94
CA LYS A 336 -10.45 -32.06 -16.36
C LYS A 336 -9.03 -31.53 -16.15
N PHE A 337 -8.78 -30.26 -16.47
CA PHE A 337 -7.49 -29.61 -16.21
C PHE A 337 -7.15 -29.61 -14.72
N SER A 338 -8.11 -29.29 -13.83
CA SER A 338 -7.88 -29.30 -12.39
C SER A 338 -7.59 -30.71 -11.86
N GLU A 339 -8.27 -31.73 -12.38
CA GLU A 339 -7.98 -33.14 -12.11
C GLU A 339 -6.56 -33.51 -12.55
N ASP A 340 -6.17 -33.18 -13.78
CA ASP A 340 -4.86 -33.48 -14.35
C ASP A 340 -3.72 -32.78 -13.58
N ALA A 341 -3.90 -31.51 -13.23
CA ALA A 341 -2.95 -30.71 -12.45
C ALA A 341 -2.76 -31.27 -11.03
N VAL A 342 -3.86 -31.61 -10.34
CA VAL A 342 -3.78 -32.20 -8.99
C VAL A 342 -3.19 -33.60 -9.03
N ASP A 343 -3.53 -34.43 -10.02
CA ASP A 343 -2.92 -35.75 -10.20
C ASP A 343 -1.42 -35.65 -10.50
N TRP A 344 -1.00 -34.62 -11.23
CA TRP A 344 0.42 -34.31 -11.40
C TRP A 344 1.07 -33.96 -10.06
N LEU A 345 0.46 -33.07 -9.27
CA LEU A 345 0.98 -32.66 -7.94
C LEU A 345 1.07 -33.82 -6.94
N ARG A 346 0.18 -34.82 -7.04
CA ARG A 346 0.26 -36.05 -6.22
C ARG A 346 1.44 -36.94 -6.59
N LYS A 347 1.89 -36.90 -7.84
CA LYS A 347 2.96 -37.74 -8.39
C LYS A 347 4.33 -37.04 -8.42
N ASN A 348 4.36 -35.71 -8.32
CA ASN A 348 5.54 -34.90 -8.52
C ASN A 348 5.73 -33.84 -7.43
N LYS A 349 6.97 -33.37 -7.29
CA LYS A 349 7.31 -32.20 -6.47
C LYS A 349 7.51 -30.99 -7.38
N PRO A 350 6.66 -29.95 -7.29
CA PRO A 350 6.85 -28.75 -8.09
C PRO A 350 8.11 -27.99 -7.68
N ASN A 351 8.70 -27.25 -8.62
CA ASN A 351 9.81 -26.36 -8.35
C ASN A 351 9.31 -24.92 -8.15
N LEU A 352 9.14 -24.50 -6.90
CA LEU A 352 8.68 -23.15 -6.57
C LEU A 352 9.74 -22.07 -6.75
N SER A 353 11.00 -22.44 -6.99
CA SER A 353 12.08 -21.47 -7.15
C SER A 353 12.10 -20.79 -8.53
N GLU A 354 11.45 -21.39 -9.53
CA GLU A 354 11.36 -20.85 -10.88
C GLU A 354 10.12 -19.97 -11.11
N LEU A 355 9.20 -19.90 -10.15
CA LEU A 355 7.99 -19.10 -10.26
C LEU A 355 8.23 -17.65 -9.84
N ASP A 356 7.72 -16.71 -10.62
CA ASP A 356 7.72 -15.28 -10.28
C ASP A 356 6.77 -14.96 -9.12
N GLU A 357 6.90 -13.77 -8.54
CA GLU A 357 6.06 -13.37 -7.41
C GLU A 357 4.56 -13.31 -7.72
N PRO A 358 4.10 -12.74 -8.85
CA PRO A 358 2.68 -12.74 -9.21
C PRO A 358 2.10 -14.15 -9.28
N THR A 359 2.86 -15.12 -9.79
CA THR A 359 2.44 -16.51 -9.86
C THR A 359 2.34 -17.14 -8.47
N LEU A 360 3.29 -16.86 -7.57
CA LEU A 360 3.21 -17.29 -6.17
C LEU A 360 1.98 -16.72 -5.47
N ASP A 361 1.71 -15.42 -5.62
CA ASP A 361 0.55 -14.75 -5.02
C ASP A 361 -0.78 -15.28 -5.56
N THR A 362 -0.82 -15.63 -6.85
CA THR A 362 -1.99 -16.24 -7.49
C THR A 362 -2.24 -17.67 -6.97
N LEU A 363 -1.18 -18.45 -6.71
CA LEU A 363 -1.31 -19.80 -6.13
C LEU A 363 -1.84 -19.77 -4.69
N LEU A 364 -1.61 -18.71 -3.92
CA LEU A 364 -2.19 -18.56 -2.58
C LEU A 364 -3.72 -18.38 -2.59
N GLN A 365 -4.31 -18.14 -3.76
CA GLN A 365 -5.74 -17.91 -3.94
C GLN A 365 -6.50 -19.14 -4.45
N VAL A 366 -5.87 -20.32 -4.46
CA VAL A 366 -6.54 -21.57 -4.82
C VAL A 366 -7.83 -21.74 -4.01
N PRO A 367 -9.00 -21.88 -4.67
CA PRO A 367 -10.27 -22.00 -3.98
C PRO A 367 -10.32 -23.18 -3.01
N GLY A 368 -10.74 -22.90 -1.77
CA GLY A 368 -10.87 -23.89 -0.70
C GLY A 368 -9.56 -24.22 0.04
N ALA A 369 -8.41 -23.77 -0.45
CA ALA A 369 -7.14 -23.92 0.25
C ALA A 369 -7.11 -23.09 1.56
N PRO A 370 -6.36 -23.54 2.57
CA PRO A 370 -6.18 -22.77 3.80
C PRO A 370 -5.55 -21.43 3.48
N VAL A 371 -6.22 -20.37 3.91
CA VAL A 371 -5.80 -18.99 3.67
C VAL A 371 -4.54 -18.72 4.50
N PRO A 372 -3.41 -18.36 3.88
CA PRO A 372 -2.21 -18.01 4.62
C PRO A 372 -2.41 -16.75 5.46
N ARG A 373 -1.69 -16.65 6.58
CA ARG A 373 -1.68 -15.41 7.39
C ARG A 373 -1.25 -14.23 6.52
N GLY A 374 -2.08 -13.19 6.46
CA GLY A 374 -1.80 -11.94 5.73
C GLY A 374 -2.45 -11.84 4.35
N VAL A 375 -3.01 -12.92 3.79
CA VAL A 375 -3.72 -12.89 2.50
C VAL A 375 -5.22 -12.72 2.74
N VAL A 376 -5.83 -11.68 2.15
CA VAL A 376 -7.29 -11.49 2.18
C VAL A 376 -7.90 -12.37 1.09
N PRO A 377 -8.77 -13.35 1.41
CA PRO A 377 -9.42 -14.20 0.41
C PRO A 377 -10.20 -13.36 -0.59
N ARG A 378 -10.15 -13.75 -1.87
CA ARG A 378 -10.87 -13.07 -2.95
C ARG A 378 -12.37 -12.92 -2.68
N GLU A 379 -13.02 -13.91 -2.09
CA GLU A 379 -14.44 -13.82 -1.69
C GLU A 379 -14.70 -12.78 -0.59
N LYS A 380 -13.72 -12.57 0.31
CA LYS A 380 -13.78 -11.51 1.31
C LYS A 380 -13.46 -10.14 0.70
N LYS A 381 -12.52 -10.05 -0.26
CA LYS A 381 -12.32 -8.84 -1.08
C LYS A 381 -13.60 -8.49 -1.84
N LYS A 382 -14.26 -9.44 -2.50
CA LYS A 382 -15.57 -9.26 -3.16
C LYS A 382 -16.62 -8.74 -2.19
N LYS A 383 -16.72 -9.31 -0.99
CA LYS A 383 -17.64 -8.82 0.05
C LYS A 383 -17.33 -7.38 0.45
N ALA A 384 -16.07 -7.06 0.73
CA ALA A 384 -15.65 -5.71 1.10
C ALA A 384 -15.83 -4.70 -0.05
N VAL A 385 -15.60 -5.10 -1.31
CA VAL A 385 -15.95 -4.29 -2.49
C VAL A 385 -17.47 -4.10 -2.58
N GLY A 386 -18.27 -5.10 -2.22
CA GLY A 386 -19.71 -4.98 -2.05
C GLY A 386 -20.10 -3.92 -1.02
N ASP A 387 -19.44 -3.90 0.14
CA ASP A 387 -19.63 -2.89 1.18
C ASP A 387 -19.25 -1.48 0.68
N VAL A 388 -18.17 -1.36 -0.11
CA VAL A 388 -17.79 -0.11 -0.79
C VAL A 388 -18.85 0.32 -1.81
N ILE A 389 -19.43 -0.61 -2.57
CA ILE A 389 -20.50 -0.31 -3.54
C ILE A 389 -21.76 0.18 -2.83
N ASP A 390 -22.14 -0.46 -1.71
CA ASP A 390 -23.28 -0.02 -0.90
C ASP A 390 -23.04 1.37 -0.31
N TRP A 391 -21.81 1.67 0.08
CA TRP A 391 -21.41 3.01 0.47
C TRP A 391 -21.51 4.00 -0.70
N LEU A 392 -21.02 3.67 -1.90
CA LEU A 392 -21.10 4.51 -3.11
C LEU A 392 -22.54 4.80 -3.54
N ARG A 393 -23.47 3.88 -3.31
CA ARG A 393 -24.89 4.11 -3.61
C ARG A 393 -25.47 5.26 -2.78
N GLN A 394 -25.01 5.38 -1.54
CA GLN A 394 -25.48 6.35 -0.55
C GLN A 394 -24.62 7.61 -0.51
N ASN A 395 -23.37 7.54 -0.97
CA ASN A 395 -22.37 8.60 -0.87
C ASN A 395 -21.70 8.82 -2.23
N GLY A 396 -21.59 10.08 -2.66
CA GLY A 396 -20.78 10.43 -3.83
C GLY A 396 -19.35 10.71 -3.37
N PRO A 397 -18.34 9.90 -3.74
CA PRO A 397 -16.97 10.24 -3.41
C PRO A 397 -16.59 11.52 -4.19
N PRO A 398 -15.83 12.43 -3.58
CA PRO A 398 -15.29 13.58 -4.30
C PRO A 398 -14.45 13.07 -5.48
N SER A 399 -14.88 13.38 -6.70
CA SER A 399 -14.22 12.90 -7.93
C SER A 399 -12.76 13.34 -8.05
N GLU A 400 -12.34 14.35 -7.29
CA GLU A 400 -10.97 14.85 -7.21
C GLU A 400 -10.02 13.88 -6.49
N ASP A 401 -10.53 13.12 -5.50
CA ASP A 401 -9.74 12.21 -4.67
C ASP A 401 -9.57 10.81 -5.29
N LEU A 402 -10.36 10.47 -6.30
CA LEU A 402 -10.28 9.17 -6.97
C LEU A 402 -9.09 9.14 -7.94
N ASP A 403 -8.07 8.33 -7.70
CA ASP A 403 -6.96 8.24 -8.65
C ASP A 403 -7.32 7.48 -9.95
N THR A 404 -6.38 7.42 -10.90
CA THR A 404 -6.63 6.76 -12.20
C THR A 404 -6.91 5.26 -12.06
N PRO A 405 -6.20 4.51 -11.18
CA PRO A 405 -6.57 3.14 -10.83
C PRO A 405 -8.02 3.00 -10.34
N ILE A 406 -8.49 3.83 -9.41
CA ILE A 406 -9.86 3.77 -8.89
C ILE A 406 -10.89 4.12 -9.98
N VAL A 407 -10.61 5.14 -10.81
CA VAL A 407 -11.48 5.51 -11.94
C VAL A 407 -11.54 4.39 -12.99
N GLY A 408 -10.41 3.73 -13.27
CA GLY A 408 -10.35 2.55 -14.11
C GLY A 408 -11.13 1.38 -13.52
N ALA A 409 -11.01 1.16 -12.21
CA ALA A 409 -11.74 0.12 -11.49
C ALA A 409 -13.26 0.35 -11.51
N LEU A 410 -13.70 1.59 -11.34
CA LEU A 410 -15.11 1.99 -11.49
C LEU A 410 -15.64 1.76 -12.91
N SER A 411 -14.81 2.02 -13.93
CA SER A 411 -15.16 1.74 -15.33
C SER A 411 -15.27 0.24 -15.60
N ASN A 412 -14.30 -0.55 -15.11
CA ASN A 412 -14.32 -2.01 -15.20
C ASN A 412 -15.53 -2.61 -14.47
N LEU A 413 -15.89 -2.04 -13.30
CA LEU A 413 -17.00 -2.50 -12.47
C LEU A 413 -18.38 -2.24 -13.10
N THR A 414 -18.55 -1.08 -13.71
CA THR A 414 -19.86 -0.62 -14.21
C THR A 414 -20.02 -0.75 -15.72
N GLY A 415 -18.94 -0.94 -16.45
CA GLY A 415 -18.91 -0.87 -17.92
C GLY A 415 -19.15 0.53 -18.47
N VAL A 416 -19.22 1.57 -17.61
CA VAL A 416 -19.31 2.96 -18.05
C VAL A 416 -17.98 3.31 -18.74
N PRO A 417 -17.99 3.76 -20.01
CA PRO A 417 -16.77 4.00 -20.74
C PRO A 417 -16.01 5.18 -20.14
N LEU A 418 -14.70 5.01 -19.95
CA LEU A 418 -13.83 6.09 -19.53
C LEU A 418 -13.93 7.28 -20.49
N PRO A 419 -13.96 8.52 -19.98
CA PRO A 419 -13.85 9.70 -20.80
C PRO A 419 -12.55 9.67 -21.62
N LYS A 420 -12.61 10.15 -22.87
CA LYS A 420 -11.41 10.24 -23.74
C LYS A 420 -10.37 11.23 -23.21
N LYS A 421 -10.78 12.10 -22.30
CA LYS A 421 -9.95 13.06 -21.54
C LYS A 421 -10.44 13.02 -20.10
N LEU A 422 -9.53 12.82 -19.15
CA LEU A 422 -9.85 12.80 -17.72
C LEU A 422 -9.72 14.21 -17.13
N SER A 423 -10.39 15.20 -17.73
CA SER A 423 -10.48 16.51 -17.10
C SER A 423 -11.29 16.42 -15.79
N PRO A 424 -11.11 17.33 -14.83
CA PRO A 424 -11.86 17.30 -13.57
C PRO A 424 -13.39 17.28 -13.79
N GLU A 425 -13.88 18.01 -14.79
CA GLU A 425 -15.31 18.03 -15.12
C GLU A 425 -15.79 16.72 -15.75
N GLU A 426 -15.01 16.13 -16.68
CA GLU A 426 -15.35 14.85 -17.30
C GLU A 426 -15.24 13.68 -16.31
N LYS A 427 -14.29 13.73 -15.38
CA LYS A 427 -14.13 12.77 -14.29
C LYS A 427 -15.27 12.89 -13.28
N GLY A 428 -15.67 14.11 -12.92
CA GLY A 428 -16.85 14.37 -12.09
C GLY A 428 -18.12 13.79 -12.70
N ARG A 429 -18.36 14.07 -13.98
CA ARG A 429 -19.48 13.49 -14.73
C ARG A 429 -19.39 11.97 -14.82
N PHE A 430 -18.21 11.42 -15.08
CA PHE A 430 -18.01 9.96 -15.10
C PHE A 430 -18.32 9.31 -13.76
N VAL A 431 -17.87 9.89 -12.65
CA VAL A 431 -18.13 9.38 -11.30
C VAL A 431 -19.62 9.50 -10.96
N GLU A 432 -20.25 10.61 -11.33
CA GLU A 432 -21.70 10.79 -11.18
C GLU A 432 -22.47 9.75 -11.99
N ASP A 433 -22.12 9.54 -13.27
CA ASP A 433 -22.71 8.53 -14.15
C ASP A 433 -22.52 7.11 -13.59
N THR A 434 -21.33 6.83 -13.04
CA THR A 434 -20.98 5.54 -12.42
C THR A 434 -21.82 5.31 -11.16
N VAL A 435 -21.91 6.29 -10.27
CA VAL A 435 -22.70 6.18 -9.04
C VAL A 435 -24.19 6.08 -9.36
N ASP A 436 -24.68 6.85 -10.32
CA ASP A 436 -26.06 6.76 -10.80
C ASP A 436 -26.38 5.42 -11.44
N TRP A 437 -25.39 4.82 -12.13
CA TRP A 437 -25.50 3.46 -12.62
C TRP A 437 -25.58 2.46 -11.47
N LEU A 438 -24.69 2.57 -10.46
CA LEU A 438 -24.66 1.69 -9.28
C LEU A 438 -25.92 1.77 -8.41
N ARG A 439 -26.61 2.92 -8.39
CA ARG A 439 -27.91 3.09 -7.72
C ARG A 439 -29.05 2.34 -8.42
N LYS A 440 -28.89 2.05 -9.72
CA LYS A 440 -29.94 1.46 -10.57
C LYS A 440 -29.64 0.01 -10.97
N ASN A 441 -28.42 -0.47 -10.73
CA ASN A 441 -27.94 -1.76 -11.21
C ASN A 441 -27.06 -2.48 -10.15
N GLU A 442 -26.95 -3.79 -10.28
CA GLU A 442 -26.01 -4.62 -9.52
C GLU A 442 -24.81 -5.01 -10.40
N PRO A 443 -23.58 -4.60 -10.04
CA PRO A 443 -22.39 -5.01 -10.78
C PRO A 443 -22.06 -6.49 -10.55
N ASP A 444 -21.47 -7.12 -11.57
CA ASP A 444 -21.05 -8.51 -11.52
C ASP A 444 -19.63 -8.64 -10.95
N LEU A 445 -19.54 -8.84 -9.64
CA LEU A 445 -18.26 -8.96 -8.92
C LEU A 445 -17.46 -10.22 -9.29
N SER A 446 -18.05 -11.18 -10.00
CA SER A 446 -17.34 -12.41 -10.41
C SER A 446 -16.32 -12.15 -11.52
N LYS A 447 -16.44 -11.04 -12.25
CA LYS A 447 -15.61 -10.69 -13.41
C LYS A 447 -14.47 -9.71 -13.10
N LEU A 448 -14.37 -9.22 -11.87
CA LEU A 448 -13.34 -8.24 -11.50
C LEU A 448 -11.99 -8.92 -11.32
N ASP A 449 -10.94 -8.39 -11.94
CA ASP A 449 -9.57 -8.81 -11.62
C ASP A 449 -9.14 -8.29 -10.23
N GLU A 450 -8.05 -8.84 -9.71
CA GLU A 450 -7.53 -8.40 -8.40
C GLU A 450 -7.14 -6.93 -8.35
N PRO A 451 -6.42 -6.36 -9.33
CA PRO A 451 -6.09 -4.93 -9.33
C PRO A 451 -7.34 -4.04 -9.25
N THR A 452 -8.42 -4.43 -9.93
CA THR A 452 -9.71 -3.73 -9.87
C THR A 452 -10.31 -3.82 -8.46
N MET A 453 -10.29 -4.98 -7.82
CA MET A 453 -10.80 -5.12 -6.46
C MET A 453 -9.95 -4.38 -5.42
N ASP A 454 -8.62 -4.43 -5.53
CA ASP A 454 -7.72 -3.72 -4.62
C ASP A 454 -7.89 -2.21 -4.75
N SER A 455 -7.98 -1.70 -5.98
CA SER A 455 -8.30 -0.27 -6.23
C SER A 455 -9.67 0.12 -5.64
N MET A 456 -10.70 -0.74 -5.75
CA MET A 456 -12.00 -0.47 -5.14
C MET A 456 -11.94 -0.42 -3.61
N LEU A 457 -11.07 -1.21 -2.97
CA LEU A 457 -10.88 -1.20 -1.51
C LEU A 457 -10.09 0.02 -1.01
N GLU A 458 -9.36 0.69 -1.91
CA GLU A 458 -8.62 1.92 -1.64
C GLU A 458 -9.46 3.19 -1.85
N LEU A 459 -10.77 3.05 -2.14
CA LEU A 459 -11.66 4.16 -2.45
C LEU A 459 -11.71 5.18 -1.30
N PRO A 460 -11.32 6.45 -1.52
CA PRO A 460 -11.31 7.51 -0.52
C PRO A 460 -12.66 7.70 0.15
N GLY A 461 -12.68 7.65 1.48
CA GLY A 461 -13.89 7.78 2.29
C GLY A 461 -14.76 6.52 2.35
N GLY A 462 -14.41 5.48 1.58
CA GLY A 462 -15.05 4.17 1.63
C GLY A 462 -14.77 3.44 2.95
N PRO A 463 -15.61 2.43 3.29
CA PRO A 463 -15.38 1.61 4.47
C PRO A 463 -14.04 0.84 4.35
N VAL A 464 -13.16 1.00 5.34
CA VAL A 464 -11.89 0.27 5.40
C VAL A 464 -12.19 -1.23 5.57
N PRO A 465 -11.60 -2.12 4.76
CA PRO A 465 -11.77 -3.56 4.97
C PRO A 465 -11.21 -3.94 6.34
N SER A 466 -12.08 -4.41 7.24
CA SER A 466 -11.65 -4.89 8.55
C SER A 466 -10.61 -6.00 8.39
N PRO A 467 -9.44 -5.93 9.06
CA PRO A 467 -8.49 -7.03 9.02
C PRO A 467 -9.15 -8.30 9.52
N VAL A 468 -8.96 -9.39 8.78
CA VAL A 468 -9.47 -10.70 9.16
C VAL A 468 -8.64 -11.18 10.36
N LEU A 469 -9.10 -10.86 11.56
CA LEU A 469 -8.69 -11.59 12.74
C LEU A 469 -9.24 -13.02 12.60
N PRO A 470 -8.38 -14.06 12.65
CA PRO A 470 -8.87 -15.43 12.70
C PRO A 470 -9.75 -15.62 13.95
N LYS A 471 -10.72 -16.53 13.90
CA LYS A 471 -11.79 -16.63 14.91
C LYS A 471 -11.25 -16.77 16.33
N ASP A 472 -10.14 -17.49 16.50
CA ASP A 472 -9.40 -17.62 17.76
C ASP A 472 -8.85 -16.27 18.28
N ALA A 473 -8.32 -15.43 17.39
CA ALA A 473 -7.90 -14.08 17.73
C ALA A 473 -9.09 -13.16 18.06
N LYS A 474 -10.23 -13.31 17.38
CA LYS A 474 -11.47 -12.59 17.71
C LYS A 474 -12.05 -13.00 19.06
N VAL A 475 -12.04 -14.30 19.35
CA VAL A 475 -12.47 -14.84 20.66
C VAL A 475 -11.57 -14.30 21.75
N LYS A 476 -10.24 -14.34 21.56
CA LYS A 476 -9.29 -13.78 22.53
C LYS A 476 -9.46 -12.27 22.73
N ALA A 477 -9.65 -11.51 21.65
CA ALA A 477 -9.91 -10.09 21.73
C ALA A 477 -11.24 -9.78 22.45
N ALA A 478 -12.29 -10.54 22.17
CA ALA A 478 -13.56 -10.42 22.87
C ALA A 478 -13.43 -10.82 24.35
N GLU A 479 -12.63 -11.84 24.68
CA GLU A 479 -12.28 -12.20 26.07
C GLU A 479 -11.54 -11.07 26.77
N ASP A 480 -10.55 -10.45 26.12
CA ASP A 480 -9.79 -9.30 26.63
C ASP A 480 -10.70 -8.09 26.88
N VAL A 481 -11.67 -7.83 25.99
CA VAL A 481 -12.69 -6.79 26.17
C VAL A 481 -13.63 -7.14 27.33
N VAL A 482 -14.06 -8.39 27.45
CA VAL A 482 -14.89 -8.84 28.58
C VAL A 482 -14.11 -8.72 29.90
N ASP A 483 -12.81 -9.04 29.90
CA ASP A 483 -11.91 -8.84 31.04
C ASP A 483 -11.74 -7.37 31.41
N TRP A 484 -11.67 -6.51 30.39
CA TRP A 484 -11.63 -5.07 30.58
C TRP A 484 -12.97 -4.56 31.17
N LEU A 485 -14.12 -5.02 30.66
CA LEU A 485 -15.47 -4.69 31.15
C LEU A 485 -15.71 -5.15 32.59
N ARG A 486 -15.06 -6.22 33.04
CA ARG A 486 -15.11 -6.66 34.46
C ARG A 486 -14.51 -5.60 35.40
N LYS A 487 -13.55 -4.82 34.91
CA LYS A 487 -12.76 -3.85 35.69
C LYS A 487 -13.16 -2.40 35.44
N ASN A 488 -13.75 -2.10 34.28
CA ASN A 488 -14.04 -0.75 33.80
C ASN A 488 -15.49 -0.65 33.30
N GLY A 489 -16.09 0.54 33.45
CA GLY A 489 -17.39 0.83 32.85
C GLY A 489 -17.21 1.63 31.56
N PRO A 490 -17.79 1.20 30.42
CA PRO A 490 -17.76 2.03 29.22
C PRO A 490 -18.59 3.31 29.46
N PRO A 491 -18.25 4.44 28.81
CA PRO A 491 -19.09 5.62 28.81
C PRO A 491 -20.47 5.26 28.25
N SER A 492 -21.54 5.59 28.96
CA SER A 492 -22.93 5.22 28.59
C SER A 492 -23.37 5.77 27.24
N ASP A 493 -22.77 6.88 26.83
CA ASP A 493 -23.19 7.65 25.67
C ASP A 493 -22.53 7.15 24.37
N ASP A 494 -21.52 6.28 24.49
CA ASP A 494 -20.71 5.78 23.38
C ASP A 494 -21.06 4.33 22.97
N VAL A 495 -21.94 3.64 23.70
CA VAL A 495 -22.30 2.24 23.43
C VAL A 495 -23.49 2.16 22.46
N ASP A 496 -23.28 1.55 21.29
CA ASP A 496 -24.31 1.38 20.24
C ASP A 496 -25.18 0.12 20.42
N GLU A 497 -26.27 0.03 19.65
CA GLU A 497 -27.26 -1.06 19.74
C GLU A 497 -26.69 -2.46 19.43
N PRO A 498 -25.81 -2.64 18.42
CA PRO A 498 -25.11 -3.91 18.20
C PRO A 498 -24.24 -4.36 19.38
N ILE A 499 -23.53 -3.45 20.05
CA ILE A 499 -22.76 -3.77 21.26
C ILE A 499 -23.71 -4.19 22.39
N ILE A 500 -24.84 -3.50 22.54
CA ILE A 500 -25.87 -3.82 23.53
C ILE A 500 -26.50 -5.20 23.30
N GLU A 501 -26.79 -5.56 22.05
CA GLU A 501 -27.30 -6.89 21.69
C GLU A 501 -26.27 -7.98 22.01
N ALA A 502 -25.00 -7.78 21.64
CA ALA A 502 -23.93 -8.72 21.93
C ALA A 502 -23.71 -8.91 23.44
N LEU A 503 -23.78 -7.83 24.23
CA LEU A 503 -23.70 -7.89 25.70
C LEU A 503 -24.94 -8.56 26.31
N SER A 504 -26.13 -8.29 25.79
CA SER A 504 -27.38 -8.94 26.21
C SER A 504 -27.31 -10.45 25.98
N ASP A 505 -26.82 -10.88 24.82
CA ASP A 505 -26.63 -12.29 24.50
C ASP A 505 -25.58 -12.97 25.37
N LEU A 506 -24.44 -12.32 25.59
CA LEU A 506 -23.36 -12.83 26.44
C LEU A 506 -23.79 -12.96 27.92
N THR A 507 -24.55 -11.99 28.41
CA THR A 507 -24.97 -11.94 29.82
C THR A 507 -26.28 -12.69 30.08
N GLY A 508 -27.08 -12.94 29.04
CA GLY A 508 -28.44 -13.47 29.14
C GLY A 508 -29.45 -12.46 29.70
N VAL A 509 -29.10 -11.18 29.79
CA VAL A 509 -29.95 -10.15 30.38
C VAL A 509 -30.85 -9.54 29.30
N PRO A 510 -32.19 -9.65 29.39
CA PRO A 510 -33.10 -9.28 28.31
C PRO A 510 -33.24 -7.77 28.11
N LEU A 511 -33.16 -7.30 26.86
CA LEU A 511 -33.35 -5.88 26.53
C LEU A 511 -34.76 -5.36 26.85
N PRO A 512 -34.92 -4.06 27.20
CA PRO A 512 -36.23 -3.48 27.49
C PRO A 512 -37.18 -3.51 26.29
N LYS A 513 -38.45 -3.81 26.56
CA LYS A 513 -39.53 -4.14 25.59
C LYS A 513 -39.81 -3.13 24.47
N LYS A 514 -39.19 -1.95 24.45
CA LYS A 514 -39.34 -0.96 23.37
C LYS A 514 -38.39 -1.21 22.18
N LYS A 515 -37.45 -2.16 22.28
CA LYS A 515 -36.44 -2.44 21.23
C LYS A 515 -36.30 -3.90 20.80
N THR A 516 -37.22 -4.82 21.14
CA THR A 516 -37.09 -6.22 20.72
C THR A 516 -37.77 -6.49 19.37
N PRO A 517 -37.06 -7.01 18.35
CA PRO A 517 -37.67 -7.80 17.29
C PRO A 517 -38.39 -9.01 17.90
N LYS A 518 -39.61 -9.30 17.43
CA LYS A 518 -40.43 -10.41 17.95
C LYS A 518 -39.72 -11.75 17.81
N ASP A 519 -39.76 -12.52 18.91
CA ASP A 519 -39.58 -13.96 19.01
C ASP A 519 -38.23 -14.54 18.54
N LYS A 520 -37.21 -14.40 19.40
CA LYS A 520 -36.16 -15.44 19.53
C LYS A 520 -36.19 -16.02 20.93
N LYS A 521 -36.80 -17.20 21.09
CA LYS A 521 -36.53 -18.06 22.26
C LYS A 521 -35.05 -18.47 22.20
N ARG A 522 -34.19 -17.92 23.06
CA ARG A 522 -32.79 -18.37 23.16
C ARG A 522 -32.55 -19.23 24.40
N LYS A 523 -31.86 -20.34 24.13
CA LYS A 523 -31.34 -21.35 25.08
C LYS A 523 -29.98 -20.86 25.59
N ASN A 524 -29.70 -21.16 26.87
CA ASN A 524 -28.43 -21.12 27.63
C ASN A 524 -27.39 -20.02 27.33
N LYS A 525 -26.82 -19.45 28.41
CA LYS A 525 -25.72 -18.46 28.43
C LYS A 525 -24.54 -18.97 27.57
N PRO A 526 -24.28 -18.39 26.39
CA PRO A 526 -23.18 -18.84 25.53
C PRO A 526 -21.83 -18.39 26.11
N ASP A 527 -20.81 -19.25 25.97
CA ASP A 527 -19.41 -18.85 26.19
C ASP A 527 -18.98 -17.92 25.04
N VAL A 528 -17.98 -17.04 25.26
CA VAL A 528 -17.45 -16.14 24.22
C VAL A 528 -17.00 -16.94 22.99
N ALA A 529 -16.45 -18.14 23.21
CA ALA A 529 -16.06 -19.09 22.16
C ALA A 529 -17.24 -19.60 21.30
N GLU A 530 -18.47 -19.57 21.83
CA GLU A 530 -19.69 -20.05 21.16
C GLU A 530 -20.48 -18.92 20.48
N MET A 531 -20.06 -17.66 20.63
CA MET A 531 -20.68 -16.53 19.95
C MET A 531 -20.44 -16.57 18.44
N ASP A 532 -21.44 -16.14 17.67
CA ASP A 532 -21.33 -15.94 16.23
C ASP A 532 -20.51 -14.68 15.92
N GLU A 533 -19.87 -14.68 14.74
CA GLU A 533 -18.94 -13.63 14.34
C GLU A 533 -19.48 -12.20 14.44
N PRO A 534 -20.76 -11.90 14.11
CA PRO A 534 -21.29 -10.54 14.23
C PRO A 534 -21.29 -10.00 15.68
N HIS A 535 -21.56 -10.87 16.66
CA HIS A 535 -21.53 -10.46 18.06
C HIS A 535 -20.10 -10.39 18.61
N LEU A 536 -19.20 -11.27 18.16
CA LEU A 536 -17.76 -11.14 18.46
C LEU A 536 -17.20 -9.82 17.92
N ASP A 537 -17.54 -9.47 16.68
CA ASP A 537 -17.13 -8.22 16.05
C ASP A 537 -17.71 -7.02 16.79
N SER A 538 -18.96 -7.09 17.22
CA SER A 538 -19.58 -6.00 18.01
C SER A 538 -18.89 -5.82 19.37
N LEU A 539 -18.56 -6.91 20.08
CA LEU A 539 -17.86 -6.82 21.37
C LEU A 539 -16.47 -6.17 21.24
N MET A 540 -15.73 -6.40 20.15
CA MET A 540 -14.40 -5.80 19.97
C MET A 540 -14.44 -4.26 19.82
N HIS A 541 -15.61 -3.65 19.61
CA HIS A 541 -15.77 -2.20 19.43
C HIS A 541 -16.35 -1.51 20.67
N VAL A 542 -16.32 -2.16 21.84
CA VAL A 542 -16.73 -1.53 23.11
C VAL A 542 -15.87 -0.28 23.38
N PRO A 543 -16.48 0.91 23.57
CA PRO A 543 -15.76 2.16 23.77
C PRO A 543 -14.85 2.12 25.01
N GLY A 544 -13.61 2.57 24.84
CA GLY A 544 -12.60 2.61 25.90
C GLY A 544 -11.89 1.27 26.16
N ALA A 545 -12.37 0.17 25.56
CA ALA A 545 -11.69 -1.12 25.64
C ALA A 545 -10.43 -1.15 24.74
N PRO A 546 -9.42 -1.97 25.08
CA PRO A 546 -8.25 -2.14 24.24
C PRO A 546 -8.65 -2.69 22.86
N LEU A 547 -8.32 -1.95 21.81
CA LEU A 547 -8.56 -2.37 20.43
C LEU A 547 -7.50 -3.38 19.99
N PRO A 548 -7.88 -4.45 19.28
CA PRO A 548 -6.92 -5.32 18.63
C PRO A 548 -6.11 -4.55 17.58
N PRO A 549 -4.84 -4.93 17.33
CA PRO A 549 -4.04 -4.35 16.26
C PRO A 549 -4.79 -4.40 14.90
N GLY A 550 -5.00 -3.24 14.28
CA GLY A 550 -5.66 -3.11 12.97
C GLY A 550 -7.17 -2.90 13.00
N VAL A 551 -7.84 -2.94 14.17
CA VAL A 551 -9.26 -2.62 14.29
C VAL A 551 -9.46 -1.12 14.52
N VAL A 552 -10.28 -0.48 13.68
CA VAL A 552 -10.57 0.96 13.74
C VAL A 552 -11.81 1.19 14.61
N PRO A 553 -11.86 2.26 15.45
CA PRO A 553 -13.07 2.61 16.20
C PRO A 553 -14.27 2.82 15.28
N ARG A 554 -15.44 2.34 15.68
CA ARG A 554 -16.69 2.55 14.94
C ARG A 554 -17.11 4.03 15.04
N ASN A 555 -17.48 4.65 13.92
CA ASN A 555 -17.97 6.04 13.90
C ASN A 555 -19.39 6.14 14.48
N LYS A 556 -19.66 7.29 15.13
CA LYS A 556 -20.82 7.60 15.96
C LYS A 556 -22.17 7.44 15.25
N GLU A 557 -23.09 6.71 15.89
CA GLU A 557 -24.54 6.93 15.78
C GLU A 557 -25.12 7.13 17.19
N GLU A 558 -26.13 7.98 17.32
CA GLU A 558 -26.61 8.53 18.60
C GLU A 558 -27.17 7.48 19.59
N GLY A 559 -26.49 7.33 20.74
CA GLY A 559 -27.02 7.29 22.11
C GLY A 559 -28.04 6.21 22.53
N CYS A 560 -27.61 5.30 23.42
CA CYS A 560 -28.49 4.49 24.29
C CYS A 560 -28.01 4.43 25.76
N ALA A 561 -27.82 5.60 26.37
CA ALA A 561 -27.41 5.74 27.78
C ALA A 561 -28.32 4.97 28.77
N ASP A 562 -29.62 4.88 28.47
CA ASP A 562 -30.63 4.22 29.32
C ASP A 562 -30.41 2.70 29.49
N VAL A 563 -29.77 2.04 28.52
CA VAL A 563 -29.62 0.57 28.52
C VAL A 563 -28.38 0.13 29.29
N VAL A 564 -27.28 0.88 29.19
CA VAL A 564 -26.04 0.64 29.95
C VAL A 564 -26.30 0.79 31.45
N ASP A 565 -27.06 1.81 31.83
CA ASP A 565 -27.44 2.03 33.23
C ASP A 565 -28.44 0.98 33.75
N TRP A 566 -29.26 0.41 32.85
CA TRP A 566 -30.14 -0.72 33.17
C TRP A 566 -29.35 -2.03 33.34
N LEU A 567 -28.37 -2.33 32.49
CA LEU A 567 -27.48 -3.49 32.63
C LEU A 567 -26.64 -3.42 33.90
N ARG A 568 -26.16 -2.22 34.27
CA ARG A 568 -25.43 -2.00 35.54
C ARG A 568 -26.31 -2.28 36.77
N LYS A 569 -27.62 -2.01 36.69
CA LYS A 569 -28.57 -2.23 37.79
C LYS A 569 -29.13 -3.65 37.86
N ASN A 570 -29.20 -4.38 36.74
CA ASN A 570 -29.91 -5.66 36.64
C ASN A 570 -29.01 -6.85 36.21
N GLY A 571 -27.72 -6.62 35.96
CA GLY A 571 -26.74 -7.68 35.68
C GLY A 571 -26.37 -8.51 36.91
N PRO A 572 -25.80 -9.71 36.73
CA PRO A 572 -25.41 -10.57 37.85
C PRO A 572 -24.33 -9.92 38.72
N PRO A 573 -24.34 -10.11 40.06
CA PRO A 573 -23.36 -9.52 40.97
C PRO A 573 -21.93 -9.99 40.64
N ARG A 574 -20.94 -9.14 40.93
CA ARG A 574 -19.49 -9.40 40.72
C ARG A 574 -18.99 -10.73 41.31
N GLU A 575 -19.68 -11.28 42.31
CA GLU A 575 -19.28 -12.46 43.08
C GLU A 575 -19.77 -13.80 42.48
N GLU A 576 -20.69 -13.82 41.51
CA GLU A 576 -21.15 -15.09 40.90
C GLU A 576 -20.28 -15.57 39.72
N TRP A 577 -19.29 -14.78 39.30
CA TRP A 577 -18.38 -15.12 38.21
C TRP A 577 -17.21 -16.03 38.62
N THR A 578 -17.00 -16.25 39.93
CA THR A 578 -15.93 -17.11 40.47
C THR A 578 -16.25 -18.61 40.45
N SER A 579 -17.46 -19.03 40.06
CA SER A 579 -17.82 -20.46 40.07
C SER A 579 -17.39 -21.26 38.83
N LEU A 580 -16.79 -20.62 37.82
CA LEU A 580 -16.32 -21.29 36.58
C LEU A 580 -14.81 -21.58 36.53
N CYS A 581 -14.06 -21.21 37.57
CA CYS A 581 -12.63 -21.51 37.69
C CYS A 581 -12.33 -22.16 39.04
N CYS A 582 -12.76 -23.41 39.24
CA CYS A 582 -12.12 -24.40 40.14
C CYS A 582 -12.98 -25.66 40.27
N LYS A 583 -12.87 -26.59 39.32
CA LYS A 583 -13.07 -28.02 39.57
C LYS A 583 -12.09 -28.82 38.71
N GLY A 584 -10.86 -28.96 39.20
CA GLY A 584 -9.85 -29.80 38.59
C GLY A 584 -8.47 -29.64 39.21
N CYS A 585 -8.17 -30.49 40.21
CA CYS A 585 -6.86 -30.85 40.78
C CYS A 585 -6.43 -30.20 42.13
N PRO A 586 -5.73 -30.98 42.99
CA PRO A 586 -5.96 -31.15 44.44
C PRO A 586 -5.05 -30.26 45.32
N MET A 587 -5.26 -30.08 46.62
CA MET A 587 -6.12 -30.71 47.63
C MET A 587 -6.70 -29.63 48.54
#